data_AF-A0A821L2L4-F1
#
_entry.id   AF-A0A821L2L4-F1
#
_cell.length_a   1.000
_cell.length_b   1.000
_cell.length_c   1.000
_cell.angle_alpha   90.00
_cell.angle_beta   90.00
_cell.angle_gamma   90.00
#
_symmetry.space_group_name_H-M   'P 1'
#
loop_
_entity.id
_entity.type
_entity.pdbx_description
1 polymer ?
#
loop_
_entity_poly.entity_id
_entity_poly.type
_entity_poly.pdbx_seq_one_letter_code
_entity_poly.pdbx_strand_id
1 'polypeptide(L)' 'VQLQTSNKFLVVQSYLIGTASIWFDFHKSDIHDWDTFKHEILKAFQPASNRTLSVVEQRS' A
#
# COMPACT_ATOMS: atom_id res chain seq x y z
N VAL A 1 7.01 -0.35 21.69
CA VAL A 1 6.21 0.83 21.29
C VAL A 1 5.25 0.37 20.21
N GLN A 2 3.96 0.31 20.51
CA GLN A 2 2.94 -0.25 19.63
C GLN A 2 2.56 0.81 18.58
N LEU A 3 2.91 0.55 17.32
CA LEU A 3 2.99 1.53 16.22
C LEU A 3 1.68 2.17 15.77
N GLN A 4 0.54 1.58 16.17
CA GLN A 4 -0.79 2.14 15.93
C GLN A 4 -0.99 3.54 16.56
N THR A 5 -0.08 3.98 17.41
CA THR A 5 -0.11 5.30 18.07
C THR A 5 0.79 6.35 17.43
N SER A 6 1.57 6.02 16.39
CA SER A 6 2.40 7.05 15.74
C SER A 6 1.50 7.99 14.92
N ASN A 7 1.60 9.30 15.14
CA ASN A 7 0.82 10.33 14.44
C ASN A 7 0.84 10.17 12.91
N LYS A 8 1.94 9.64 12.34
CA LYS A 8 2.09 9.42 10.89
C LYS A 8 1.11 8.37 10.35
N PHE A 9 0.84 7.31 11.10
CA PHE A 9 -0.07 6.24 10.68
C PHE A 9 -1.54 6.65 10.73
N LEU A 10 -1.92 7.40 11.78
CA LEU A 10 -3.27 7.99 11.88
C LEU A 10 -3.53 8.96 10.73
N VAL A 11 -2.54 9.78 10.39
CA VAL A 11 -2.61 10.71 9.25
C VAL A 11 -2.75 9.93 7.94
N VAL A 12 -1.93 8.89 7.70
CA VAL A 12 -2.07 8.06 6.50
C VAL A 12 -3.46 7.46 6.37
N GLN A 13 -4.00 6.88 7.44
CA GLN A 13 -5.33 6.28 7.42
C GLN A 13 -6.42 7.29 6.99
N SER A 14 -6.28 8.57 7.37
CA SER A 14 -7.21 9.62 6.93
C SER A 14 -7.11 10.02 5.46
N TYR A 15 -5.98 9.75 4.80
CA TYR A 15 -5.75 10.06 3.38
C TYR A 15 -6.06 8.88 2.44
N LEU A 16 -6.18 7.67 2.97
CA LEU A 16 -6.52 6.50 2.17
C LEU A 16 -8.03 6.46 1.90
N ILE A 17 -8.39 6.25 0.64
CA ILE A 17 -9.80 6.16 0.20
C ILE A 17 -10.03 4.91 -0.64
N GLY A 18 -11.27 4.43 -0.66
CA GLY A 18 -11.69 3.28 -1.47
C GLY A 18 -10.84 2.04 -1.24
N THR A 19 -10.37 1.41 -2.33
CA THR A 19 -9.58 0.18 -2.31
C THR A 19 -8.30 0.28 -1.47
N ALA A 20 -7.69 1.46 -1.40
CA ALA A 20 -6.47 1.66 -0.61
C ALA A 20 -6.74 1.65 0.91
N SER A 21 -7.90 2.17 1.34
CA SER A 21 -8.33 2.10 2.74
C SER A 21 -8.60 0.66 3.17
N ILE A 22 -9.32 -0.09 2.32
CA ILE A 22 -9.65 -1.50 2.58
C ILE A 22 -8.36 -2.32 2.68
N TRP A 23 -7.44 -2.15 1.72
CA TRP A 23 -6.16 -2.84 1.74
C TRP A 23 -5.38 -2.56 3.04
N PHE A 24 -5.30 -1.29 3.46
CA PHE A 24 -4.57 -0.91 4.65
C PHE A 24 -5.18 -1.52 5.91
N ASP A 25 -6.51 -1.58 6.03
CA ASP A 25 -7.17 -2.22 7.18
C ASP A 25 -6.84 -3.71 7.32
N PHE A 26 -6.61 -4.42 6.21
CA PHE A 26 -6.19 -5.83 6.23
C PHE A 26 -4.72 -6.01 6.57
N HIS A 27 -3.84 -5.09 6.18
CA HIS A 27 -2.39 -5.26 6.28
C HIS A 27 -1.75 -4.48 7.44
N LYS A 28 -2.51 -3.61 8.12
CA LYS A 28 -1.99 -2.76 9.21
C LYS A 28 -1.42 -3.53 10.41
N SER A 29 -1.79 -4.80 10.61
CA SER A 29 -1.19 -5.65 11.65
C SER A 29 0.27 -6.00 11.36
N ASP A 30 0.61 -6.10 10.08
CA ASP A 30 1.90 -6.59 9.59
C ASP A 30 2.88 -5.43 9.32
N ILE A 31 2.37 -4.20 9.39
CA ILE A 31 3.13 -2.97 9.18
C ILE A 31 3.68 -2.49 10.51
N HIS A 32 4.96 -2.77 10.75
CA HIS A 32 5.64 -2.48 12.02
C HIS A 32 6.51 -1.23 12.01
N ASP A 33 6.64 -0.53 10.89
CA ASP A 33 7.32 0.76 10.81
C ASP A 33 6.99 1.48 9.50
N TRP A 34 7.46 2.72 9.40
CA TRP A 34 7.21 3.57 8.23
C TRP A 34 7.87 3.03 6.95
N ASP A 35 9.00 2.33 7.08
CA ASP A 35 9.71 1.77 5.92
C ASP A 35 8.97 0.56 5.35
N THR A 36 8.47 -0.31 6.22
CA THR A 36 7.60 -1.44 5.91
C THR A 36 6.30 -0.96 5.26
N PHE A 37 5.68 0.11 5.80
CA PHE A 37 4.50 0.72 5.20
C PHE A 37 4.75 1.15 3.75
N LYS A 38 5.82 1.93 3.52
CA LYS A 38 6.19 2.40 2.18
C LYS A 38 6.44 1.24 1.22
N HIS A 39 7.11 0.19 1.69
CA HIS A 39 7.38 -0.99 0.87
C HIS A 39 6.09 -1.70 0.46
N GLU A 40 5.21 -2.02 1.41
CA GLU A 40 3.98 -2.77 1.13
C GLU A 40 2.96 -1.97 0.32
N ILE A 41 2.82 -0.66 0.55
CA ILE A 41 1.89 0.17 -0.24
C ILE A 41 2.36 0.33 -1.69
N LEU A 42 3.67 0.45 -1.91
CA LEU A 42 4.23 0.45 -3.26
C LEU A 42 4.03 -0.91 -3.92
N LYS A 43 4.33 -2.00 -3.24
CA LYS A 43 4.09 -3.35 -3.76
C LYS A 43 2.62 -3.61 -4.14
N ALA A 44 1.68 -3.07 -3.36
CA ALA A 44 0.25 -3.27 -3.59
C ALA A 44 -0.33 -2.40 -4.74
N PHE A 45 0.15 -1.17 -4.91
CA PHE A 45 -0.47 -0.18 -5.82
C PHE A 45 0.43 0.33 -6.92
N GLN A 46 1.73 0.05 -6.88
CA GLN A 46 2.60 0.36 -7.99
C GLN A 46 2.21 -0.55 -9.16
N PRO A 47 1.97 0.01 -10.36
CA PRO A 47 1.79 -0.81 -11.54
C PRO A 47 3.01 -1.72 -11.63
N ALA A 48 2.78 -3.04 -11.65
CA ALA A 48 3.82 -3.95 -12.13
C ALA A 48 4.04 -3.55 -13.58
N SER A 49 4.95 -2.61 -13.83
CA SER A 49 5.26 -2.07 -15.15
C SER A 49 5.45 -3.21 -16.14
N ASN A 50 6.09 -4.29 -15.70
CA ASN A 50 6.25 -5.52 -16.48
C ASN A 50 4.94 -6.25 -16.81
N ARG A 51 3.96 -6.30 -15.89
CA ARG A 51 2.67 -6.96 -16.12
C ARG A 51 1.75 -6.11 -17.00
N THR A 52 1.77 -4.79 -16.81
CA THR A 52 1.03 -3.86 -17.68
C THR A 52 1.61 -3.88 -19.10
N LEU A 53 2.94 -3.85 -19.23
CA LEU A 53 3.62 -3.96 -20.52
C LEU A 53 3.34 -5.30 -21.20
N SER A 54 3.39 -6.43 -20.49
CA SER A 54 3.09 -7.73 -21.11
C SER A 54 1.62 -7.85 -21.58
N VAL A 55 0.68 -7.22 -20.87
CA VAL A 55 -0.73 -7.19 -21.27
C VAL A 55 -0.96 -6.29 -22.49
N VAL A 56 -0.20 -5.19 -22.60
CA VAL A 56 -0.24 -4.31 -23.77
C VAL A 56 0.37 -5.01 -24.98
N GLU A 57 1.55 -5.63 -24.85
CA GLU A 57 2.22 -6.37 -25.94
C GLU A 57 1.40 -7.57 -26.45
N GLN A 58 0.66 -8.25 -25.57
CA GLN A 58 -0.22 -9.36 -25.98
C GLN A 58 -1.51 -8.92 -26.69
N ARG A 59 -1.85 -7.63 -26.64
CA ARG A 59 -3.08 -7.07 -27.19
C ARG A 59 -2.85 -6.15 -28.40
N SER A 60 -1.60 -5.83 -28.72
CA SER A 60 -1.15 -5.19 -29.96
C SER A 60 -0.75 -6.23 -31.00
#